data_AF-Q9U8H0-F1
#
_entry.id   AF-Q9U8H0-F1
#
_cell.length_a   1.000
_cell.length_b   1.000
_cell.length_c   1.000
_cell.angle_alpha   90.00
_cell.angle_beta   90.00
_cell.angle_gamma   90.00
#
_symmetry.space_group_name_H-M   'P 1'
#
loop_
_entity.id
_entity.type
_entity.pdbx_description
1 polymer ?
#
loop_
_entity_poly.entity_id
_entity_poly.type
_entity_poly.pdbx_seq_one_letter_code
_entity_poly.pdbx_strand_id
1 'polypeptide(L)'
;MQFLKIALFFAFVALASSSSSCSQAPGTTITSVTTTVTTVTADEDSDSGLLSSHDRSIIRKTWDQAKKDGDVPPKILFRFIVANPEYQKMFKSFATVPQNELLGNGNFLAQAYTILAGLNVVIQSLSSQELLANQINALGGAHQPRGATPIMFEQFGAITEEVLAEELGIAFNAEARQAWKNGMRALVAGISKNLKKAEDLADPQTKLTPHQIHDVQRSWENIRANRNSLVSAIFVKLFKETPRVQKHFAKFANVAVDSLPGNADYEKQVALVADRLDTIISAMDDKLQLLGNINYMRYTHQPPRAIPRQTFEDFARLLIDGLTASGVSGDDMDSWKGVLTIFVNGVSPKQ
;
A
#
# COMPACT_ATOMS: atom_id res chain seq x y z
N MET A 1 29.87 -7.03 -8.26
CA MET A 1 30.23 -5.81 -7.49
C MET A 1 29.09 -4.80 -7.59
N GLN A 2 28.04 -4.92 -6.78
CA GLN A 2 26.98 -3.89 -6.68
C GLN A 2 26.11 -4.07 -5.42
N PHE A 3 26.70 -4.36 -4.26
CA PHE A 3 25.97 -4.51 -2.99
C PHE A 3 26.53 -3.67 -1.83
N LEU A 4 27.43 -2.71 -2.11
CA LEU A 4 28.11 -1.90 -1.10
C LEU A 4 27.68 -0.42 -1.11
N LYS A 5 26.40 -0.12 -1.39
CA LYS A 5 25.89 1.27 -1.43
C LYS A 5 24.70 1.59 -0.53
N ILE A 6 24.22 0.65 0.29
CA ILE A 6 23.07 0.91 1.19
C ILE A 6 23.52 1.05 2.67
N ALA A 7 24.73 0.65 3.02
CA ALA A 7 25.27 0.78 4.39
C ALA A 7 25.90 2.17 4.70
N LEU A 8 25.96 3.09 3.74
CA LEU A 8 26.69 4.37 3.92
C LEU A 8 25.82 5.59 4.25
N PHE A 9 24.52 5.43 4.46
CA PHE A 9 23.62 6.57 4.75
C PHE A 9 23.38 6.85 6.25
N PHE A 10 24.00 6.08 7.16
CA PHE A 10 23.77 6.22 8.61
C PHE A 10 25.05 6.44 9.45
N ALA A 11 26.17 6.83 8.84
CA ALA A 11 27.46 6.96 9.53
C ALA A 11 28.03 8.39 9.62
N PHE A 12 27.18 9.41 9.76
CA PHE A 12 27.65 10.81 9.91
C PHE A 12 26.89 11.62 10.95
N VAL A 13 26.71 11.11 12.18
CA VAL A 13 26.55 11.95 13.39
C VAL A 13 27.07 11.19 14.62
N ALA A 14 28.37 10.94 14.70
CA ALA A 14 29.08 10.64 15.94
C ALA A 14 30.57 10.44 15.64
N LEU A 15 31.37 11.49 15.85
CA LEU A 15 32.80 11.46 16.26
C LEU A 15 33.45 12.80 15.93
N ALA A 16 33.48 13.70 16.92
CA ALA A 16 34.54 14.71 17.06
C ALA A 16 34.46 15.34 18.46
N SER A 17 35.06 14.69 19.44
CA SER A 17 35.31 15.29 20.76
C SER A 17 36.60 14.73 21.34
N SER A 18 37.73 15.24 20.87
CA SER A 18 38.98 15.22 21.65
C SER A 18 39.98 16.20 21.04
N SER A 19 40.15 17.32 21.71
CA SER A 19 41.22 18.30 21.53
C SER A 19 42.60 17.73 21.89
N SER A 20 43.66 18.11 21.15
CA SER A 20 44.88 18.75 21.71
C SER A 20 46.02 18.91 20.68
N SER A 21 46.41 20.17 20.47
CA SER A 21 47.79 20.72 20.48
C SER A 21 48.78 20.53 19.30
N CYS A 22 49.01 21.68 18.63
CA CYS A 22 50.28 22.31 18.18
C CYS A 22 51.17 21.68 17.08
N SER A 23 51.29 22.36 15.93
CA SER A 23 52.40 23.28 15.57
C SER A 23 52.26 23.78 14.11
N GLN A 24 52.77 24.99 13.83
CA GLN A 24 52.52 25.79 12.62
C GLN A 24 53.42 25.46 11.41
N ALA A 25 52.91 25.67 10.18
CA ALA A 25 53.58 26.37 9.07
C ALA A 25 52.54 26.78 7.98
N PRO A 26 52.77 27.84 7.18
CA PRO A 26 51.70 28.65 6.60
C PRO A 26 51.42 28.38 5.12
N GLY A 27 50.17 28.62 4.71
CA GLY A 27 49.80 28.89 3.31
C GLY A 27 48.71 27.98 2.79
N THR A 28 47.44 28.34 3.04
CA THR A 28 46.32 28.07 2.12
C THR A 28 45.08 28.82 2.56
N THR A 29 44.43 29.46 1.60
CA THR A 29 43.20 30.25 1.73
C THR A 29 42.09 29.45 2.44
N ILE A 30 41.68 29.89 3.64
CA ILE A 30 40.56 29.26 4.36
C ILE A 30 39.26 29.91 3.90
N THR A 31 38.48 29.17 3.12
CA THR A 31 37.05 29.44 2.96
C THR A 31 36.35 29.09 4.28
N SER A 32 35.91 30.10 5.03
CA SER A 32 35.11 29.90 6.24
C SER A 32 33.73 29.36 5.85
N VAL A 33 33.58 28.03 5.91
CA VAL A 33 32.25 27.40 5.87
C VAL A 33 31.67 27.50 7.27
N THR A 34 30.75 28.44 7.47
CA THR A 34 29.93 28.53 8.68
C THR A 34 29.06 27.28 8.74
N THR A 35 29.53 26.26 9.44
CA THR A 35 28.73 25.08 9.76
C THR A 35 27.89 25.44 10.97
N THR A 36 26.62 25.76 10.75
CA THR A 36 25.65 25.94 11.83
C THR A 36 25.43 24.57 12.49
N VAL A 37 26.16 24.30 13.57
CA VAL A 37 25.91 23.13 14.42
C VAL A 37 24.61 23.40 15.16
N THR A 38 23.51 22.87 14.64
CA THR A 38 22.24 22.85 15.38
C THR A 38 22.39 21.76 16.44
N THR A 39 22.77 22.15 17.65
CA THR A 39 22.71 21.27 18.82
C THR A 39 21.25 20.94 19.10
N VAL A 40 20.81 19.75 18.70
CA VAL A 40 19.54 19.18 19.12
C VAL A 40 19.65 18.93 20.63
N THR A 41 19.06 19.83 21.41
CA THR A 41 18.97 19.67 22.86
C THR A 41 17.97 18.54 23.16
N ALA A 42 18.33 17.67 24.11
CA ALA A 42 17.42 16.63 24.57
C ALA A 42 16.28 17.30 25.36
N ASP A 43 15.03 17.13 24.89
CA ASP A 43 13.83 17.55 25.61
C ASP A 43 13.55 16.57 26.77
N GLU A 44 14.44 16.53 27.77
CA GLU A 44 14.35 15.55 28.86
C GLU A 44 13.07 15.71 29.73
N ASP A 45 12.37 16.84 29.64
CA ASP A 45 11.23 17.16 30.51
C ASP A 45 9.93 17.59 29.80
N SER A 46 9.78 17.40 28.48
CA SER A 46 8.53 17.75 27.78
C SER A 46 7.52 16.60 27.70
N ASP A 47 6.37 16.77 28.37
CA ASP A 47 5.17 15.93 28.20
C ASP A 47 4.36 16.31 26.95
N SER A 48 4.67 17.45 26.34
CA SER A 48 3.99 17.95 25.14
C SER A 48 4.63 17.37 23.88
N GLY A 49 4.24 16.15 23.49
CA GLY A 49 4.31 15.72 22.09
C GLY A 49 4.20 14.22 21.83
N LEU A 50 4.88 13.67 20.82
CA LEU A 50 4.57 12.33 20.24
C LEU A 50 4.60 11.19 21.26
N LEU A 51 5.51 11.28 22.24
CA LEU A 51 5.66 10.33 23.34
C LEU A 51 6.30 11.06 24.53
N SER A 52 5.83 10.84 25.76
CA SER A 52 6.36 11.51 26.96
C SER A 52 7.84 11.17 27.22
N SER A 53 8.57 12.06 27.91
CA SER A 53 9.97 11.78 28.26
C SER A 53 10.11 10.55 29.15
N HIS A 54 9.14 10.33 30.02
CA HIS A 54 9.02 9.13 30.86
C HIS A 54 8.93 7.84 30.04
N ASP A 55 7.97 7.76 29.12
CA ASP A 55 7.79 6.58 28.25
C ASP A 55 9.04 6.34 27.39
N ARG A 56 9.63 7.41 26.83
CA ARG A 56 10.89 7.33 26.06
C ARG A 56 12.03 6.75 26.89
N SER A 57 12.16 7.17 28.15
CA SER A 57 13.19 6.67 29.06
C SER A 57 13.03 5.18 29.36
N ILE A 58 11.80 4.76 29.66
CA ILE A 58 11.47 3.36 29.97
C ILE A 58 11.72 2.45 28.77
N ILE A 59 11.29 2.85 27.57
CA ILE A 59 11.52 2.07 26.35
C ILE A 59 13.02 1.89 26.11
N ARG A 60 13.82 2.97 26.17
CA ARG A 60 15.29 2.87 26.00
C ARG A 60 15.91 1.91 26.99
N LYS A 61 15.60 2.07 28.29
CA LYS A 61 16.16 1.24 29.37
C LYS A 61 15.82 -0.25 29.18
N THR A 62 14.56 -0.56 28.93
CA THR A 62 14.10 -1.96 28.78
C THR A 62 14.61 -2.58 27.48
N TRP A 63 14.70 -1.80 26.40
CA TRP A 63 15.33 -2.25 25.16
C TRP A 63 16.83 -2.53 25.32
N ASP A 64 17.57 -1.67 26.03
CA ASP A 64 19.00 -1.87 26.29
C ASP A 64 19.29 -3.14 27.09
N GLN A 65 18.33 -3.60 27.89
CA GLN A 65 18.41 -4.89 28.55
C GLN A 65 18.09 -6.03 27.60
N ALA A 66 16.99 -5.95 26.85
CA ALA A 66 16.54 -7.02 25.96
C ALA A 66 17.53 -7.29 24.81
N LYS A 67 18.05 -6.26 24.16
CA LYS A 67 18.91 -6.41 22.98
C LYS A 67 20.26 -7.09 23.25
N LYS A 68 20.63 -7.27 24.52
CA LYS A 68 21.82 -8.04 24.93
C LYS A 68 21.64 -9.53 24.71
N ASP A 69 20.38 -9.98 24.69
CA ASP A 69 20.03 -11.32 24.29
C ASP A 69 20.04 -11.42 22.76
N GLY A 70 20.91 -12.28 22.23
CA GLY A 70 21.08 -12.51 20.80
C GLY A 70 19.89 -13.23 20.15
N ASP A 71 19.00 -13.83 20.94
CA ASP A 71 17.86 -14.62 20.48
C ASP A 71 16.58 -13.77 20.33
N VAL A 72 16.51 -12.59 20.94
CA VAL A 72 15.38 -11.65 20.83
C VAL A 72 15.03 -11.35 19.36
N PRO A 73 15.95 -10.95 18.46
CA PRO A 73 15.59 -10.59 17.10
C PRO A 73 15.07 -11.75 16.25
N PRO A 74 15.75 -12.92 16.18
CA PRO A 74 15.21 -14.07 15.47
C PRO A 74 13.85 -14.49 16.02
N LYS A 75 13.64 -14.43 17.35
CA LYS A 75 12.37 -14.78 17.99
C LYS A 75 11.23 -13.85 17.59
N ILE A 76 11.46 -12.53 17.57
CA ILE A 76 10.46 -11.54 17.11
C ILE A 76 10.05 -11.82 15.66
N LEU A 77 11.03 -11.91 14.74
CA LEU A 77 10.72 -12.10 13.32
C LEU A 77 10.04 -13.47 13.07
N PHE A 78 10.47 -14.50 13.79
CA PHE A 78 9.90 -15.84 13.66
C PHE A 78 8.43 -15.85 14.09
N ARG A 79 8.12 -15.32 15.28
CA ARG A 79 6.74 -15.25 15.77
C ARG A 79 5.86 -14.37 14.91
N PHE A 80 6.40 -13.28 14.37
CA PHE A 80 5.68 -12.40 13.44
C PHE A 80 5.26 -13.15 12.17
N ILE A 81 6.14 -13.98 11.61
CA ILE A 81 5.84 -14.80 10.42
C ILE A 81 4.90 -15.95 10.73
N VAL A 82 5.07 -16.62 11.88
CA VAL A 82 4.17 -17.72 12.29
C VAL A 82 2.75 -17.19 12.52
N ALA A 83 2.61 -16.02 13.14
CA ALA A 83 1.32 -15.38 13.35
C ALA A 83 0.68 -14.83 12.06
N ASN A 84 1.49 -14.48 11.05
CA ASN A 84 1.04 -13.89 9.78
C ASN A 84 1.78 -14.53 8.59
N PRO A 85 1.46 -15.79 8.21
CA PRO A 85 2.21 -16.54 7.21
C PRO A 85 2.30 -15.87 5.84
N GLU A 86 1.30 -15.07 5.48
CA GLU A 86 1.25 -14.30 4.24
C GLU A 86 2.38 -13.26 4.13
N TYR A 87 2.89 -12.75 5.24
CA TYR A 87 3.96 -11.74 5.25
C TYR A 87 5.32 -12.31 4.91
N GLN A 88 5.52 -13.62 5.06
CA GLN A 88 6.78 -14.27 4.67
C GLN A 88 7.12 -14.00 3.19
N LYS A 89 6.10 -13.93 2.33
CA LYS A 89 6.26 -13.68 0.88
C LYS A 89 6.83 -12.29 0.57
N MET A 90 6.78 -11.35 1.52
CA MET A 90 7.37 -10.02 1.37
C MET A 90 8.89 -10.07 1.47
N PHE A 91 9.46 -11.10 2.11
CA PHE A 91 10.89 -11.29 2.26
C PHE A 91 11.45 -12.27 1.23
N LYS A 92 11.70 -11.76 0.02
CA LYS A 92 12.10 -12.56 -1.16
C LYS A 92 13.20 -13.59 -0.90
N SER A 93 14.18 -13.27 -0.06
CA SER A 93 15.34 -14.13 0.23
C SER A 93 15.01 -15.40 1.02
N PHE A 94 13.83 -15.49 1.65
CA PHE A 94 13.35 -16.69 2.36
C PHE A 94 11.84 -16.92 2.17
N ALA A 95 11.24 -16.36 1.12
CA ALA A 95 9.80 -16.41 0.85
C ALA A 95 9.24 -17.84 0.70
N THR A 96 10.08 -18.80 0.31
CA THR A 96 9.71 -20.21 0.07
C THR A 96 10.30 -21.18 1.10
N VAL A 97 11.01 -20.67 2.11
CA VAL A 97 11.61 -21.52 3.14
C VAL A 97 10.50 -22.05 4.06
N PRO A 98 10.41 -23.36 4.34
CA PRO A 98 9.46 -23.89 5.31
C PRO A 98 9.59 -23.20 6.67
N GLN A 99 8.47 -22.87 7.32
CA GLN A 99 8.51 -22.09 8.57
C GLN A 99 9.35 -22.76 9.65
N ASN A 100 9.27 -24.09 9.80
CA ASN A 100 10.06 -24.87 10.74
C ASN A 100 11.59 -24.85 10.47
N GLU A 101 12.03 -24.37 9.31
CA GLU A 101 13.45 -24.25 8.93
C GLU A 101 13.99 -22.81 9.06
N LEU A 102 13.12 -21.82 9.34
CA LEU A 102 13.50 -20.40 9.32
C LEU A 102 14.61 -20.05 10.32
N LEU A 103 14.55 -20.58 11.54
CA LEU A 103 15.55 -20.31 12.58
C LEU A 103 16.95 -20.84 12.22
N GLY A 104 17.04 -21.82 11.32
CA GLY A 104 18.31 -22.32 10.78
C GLY A 104 18.75 -21.63 9.48
N ASN A 105 17.93 -20.75 8.90
CA ASN A 105 18.18 -20.14 7.60
C ASN A 105 18.99 -18.84 7.73
N GLY A 106 20.16 -18.78 7.07
CA GLY A 106 21.05 -17.62 7.12
C GLY A 106 20.44 -16.31 6.61
N ASN A 107 19.56 -16.35 5.59
CA ASN A 107 18.90 -15.15 5.07
C ASN A 107 17.85 -14.62 6.06
N PHE A 108 17.12 -15.52 6.71
CA PHE A 108 16.18 -15.17 7.77
C PHE A 108 16.91 -14.52 8.95
N LEU A 109 18.00 -15.14 9.44
CA LEU A 109 18.80 -14.58 10.55
C LEU A 109 19.38 -13.22 10.19
N ALA A 110 19.95 -13.06 8.99
CA ALA A 110 20.46 -11.78 8.52
C ALA A 110 19.37 -10.70 8.48
N GLN A 111 18.15 -11.05 8.06
CA GLN A 111 17.01 -10.13 8.06
C GLN A 111 16.55 -9.79 9.48
N ALA A 112 16.53 -10.74 10.40
CA ALA A 112 16.18 -10.51 11.80
C ALA A 112 17.13 -9.49 12.45
N TYR A 113 18.45 -9.65 12.25
CA TYR A 113 19.43 -8.69 12.75
C TYR A 113 19.40 -7.34 12.03
N THR A 114 19.01 -7.31 10.75
CA THR A 114 18.78 -6.05 10.03
C THR A 114 17.59 -5.29 10.63
N ILE A 115 16.51 -5.99 11.00
CA ILE A 115 15.35 -5.39 11.67
C ILE A 115 15.74 -4.90 13.07
N LEU A 116 16.54 -5.67 13.83
CA LEU A 116 17.09 -5.22 15.11
C LEU A 116 17.87 -3.92 14.96
N ALA A 117 18.75 -3.82 13.97
CA ALA A 117 19.51 -2.61 13.72
C ALA A 117 18.59 -1.41 13.42
N GLY A 118 17.54 -1.61 12.62
CA GLY A 118 16.53 -0.59 12.37
C GLY A 118 15.78 -0.17 13.63
N LEU A 119 15.35 -1.13 14.47
CA LEU A 119 14.65 -0.86 15.72
C LEU A 119 15.57 -0.13 16.73
N ASN A 120 16.85 -0.46 16.78
CA ASN A 120 17.85 0.27 17.56
C ASN A 120 17.91 1.74 17.17
N VAL A 121 17.92 2.05 15.87
CA VAL A 121 17.94 3.44 15.38
C VAL A 121 16.67 4.18 15.79
N VAL A 122 15.50 3.55 15.65
CA VAL A 122 14.23 4.14 16.12
C VAL A 122 14.26 4.43 17.61
N ILE A 123 14.75 3.49 18.44
CA ILE A 123 14.80 3.66 19.89
C ILE A 123 15.84 4.70 20.32
N GLN A 124 16.97 4.79 19.62
CA GLN A 124 17.96 5.85 19.84
C GLN A 124 17.40 7.24 19.53
N SER A 125 16.51 7.35 18.54
CA SER A 125 15.85 8.62 18.20
C SER A 125 14.87 9.12 19.27
N LEU A 126 14.51 8.31 20.27
CA LEU A 126 13.68 8.71 21.42
C LEU A 126 14.37 9.71 22.36
N SER A 127 15.62 10.08 22.10
CA SER A 127 16.34 11.14 22.82
C SER A 127 15.72 12.52 22.63
N SER A 128 15.04 12.78 21.49
CA SER A 128 14.28 14.01 21.29
C SER A 128 13.07 13.78 20.37
N GLN A 129 12.07 14.65 20.46
CA GLN A 129 10.90 14.55 19.61
C GLN A 129 11.19 14.79 18.13
N GLU A 130 12.11 15.71 17.84
CA GLU A 130 12.53 16.02 16.47
C GLU A 130 13.19 14.81 15.80
N LEU A 131 14.12 14.14 16.50
CA LEU A 131 14.78 12.94 15.99
C LEU A 131 13.78 11.81 15.77
N LEU A 132 12.87 11.60 16.73
CA LEU A 132 11.79 10.62 16.61
C LEU A 132 10.92 10.89 15.37
N ALA A 133 10.48 12.13 15.17
CA ALA A 133 9.64 12.51 14.03
C ALA A 133 10.37 12.27 12.68
N ASN A 134 11.64 12.69 12.58
CA ASN A 134 12.45 12.48 11.38
C ASN A 134 12.67 10.99 11.08
N GLN A 135 12.94 10.19 12.12
CA GLN A 135 13.17 8.77 11.96
C GLN A 135 11.90 8.01 11.57
N ILE A 136 10.75 8.38 12.12
CA ILE A 136 9.44 7.87 11.73
C ILE A 136 9.15 8.15 10.24
N ASN A 137 9.43 9.38 9.78
CA ASN A 137 9.23 9.77 8.39
C ASN A 137 10.12 8.93 7.44
N ALA A 138 11.40 8.79 7.78
CA ALA A 138 12.35 7.98 7.00
C ALA A 138 11.92 6.50 6.97
N LEU A 139 11.44 5.97 8.10
CA LEU A 139 10.97 4.59 8.20
C LEU A 139 9.75 4.35 7.31
N GLY A 140 8.76 5.24 7.35
CA GLY A 140 7.57 5.16 6.51
C GLY A 140 7.92 5.22 5.02
N GLY A 141 8.75 6.18 4.62
CA GLY A 141 9.21 6.30 3.22
C GLY A 141 9.99 5.07 2.72
N ALA A 142 10.79 4.44 3.57
CA ALA A 142 11.51 3.22 3.21
C ALA A 142 10.59 1.99 3.06
N HIS A 143 9.51 1.93 3.84
CA HIS A 143 8.61 0.77 3.89
C HIS A 143 7.41 0.89 2.92
N GLN A 144 7.05 2.11 2.51
CA GLN A 144 6.03 2.39 1.51
C GLN A 144 6.23 1.61 0.18
N PRO A 145 7.41 1.62 -0.48
CA PRO A 145 7.62 0.86 -1.72
C PRO A 145 7.65 -0.65 -1.51
N ARG A 146 7.73 -1.12 -0.26
CA ARG A 146 7.72 -2.55 0.11
C ARG A 146 6.30 -3.07 0.36
N GLY A 147 5.29 -2.22 0.26
CA GLY A 147 3.89 -2.59 0.50
C GLY A 147 3.57 -2.79 1.99
N ALA A 148 4.37 -2.22 2.89
CA ALA A 148 4.08 -2.27 4.32
C ALA A 148 2.86 -1.41 4.65
N THR A 149 2.10 -1.84 5.65
CA THR A 149 0.80 -1.25 6.02
C THR A 149 0.81 -0.92 7.51
N PRO A 150 -0.02 0.04 7.99
CA PRO A 150 -0.11 0.33 9.42
C PRO A 150 -0.37 -0.92 10.28
N ILE A 151 -1.27 -1.80 9.84
CA ILE A 151 -1.61 -3.04 10.57
C ILE A 151 -0.41 -4.00 10.70
N MET A 152 0.48 -4.06 9.71
CA MET A 152 1.71 -4.88 9.83
C MET A 152 2.63 -4.36 10.94
N PHE A 153 2.72 -3.03 11.13
CA PHE A 153 3.50 -2.45 12.23
C PHE A 153 2.82 -2.63 13.58
N GLU A 154 1.49 -2.59 13.65
CA GLU A 154 0.73 -2.92 14.87
C GLU A 154 0.97 -4.36 15.30
N GLN A 155 0.84 -5.31 14.36
CA GLN A 155 1.08 -6.74 14.62
C GLN A 155 2.54 -7.01 14.99
N PHE A 156 3.51 -6.36 14.32
CA PHE A 156 4.92 -6.45 14.69
C PHE A 156 5.17 -5.90 16.11
N GLY A 157 4.50 -4.80 16.47
CA GLY A 157 4.57 -4.22 17.81
C GLY A 157 4.04 -5.15 18.90
N ALA A 158 2.88 -5.78 18.66
CA ALA A 158 2.30 -6.74 19.60
C ALA A 158 3.23 -7.94 19.84
N ILE A 159 3.79 -8.53 18.78
CA ILE A 159 4.76 -9.62 18.90
C ILE A 159 6.04 -9.17 19.62
N THR A 160 6.50 -7.94 19.36
CA THR A 160 7.66 -7.38 20.06
C THR A 160 7.38 -7.24 21.56
N GLU A 161 6.21 -6.73 21.95
CA GLU A 161 5.79 -6.64 23.36
C GLU A 161 5.78 -8.02 24.03
N GLU A 162 5.21 -9.04 23.38
CA GLU A 162 5.16 -10.41 23.90
C GLU A 162 6.55 -11.00 24.10
N VAL A 163 7.46 -10.84 23.12
CA VAL A 163 8.83 -11.33 23.24
C VAL A 163 9.57 -10.60 24.35
N LEU A 164 9.44 -9.27 24.45
CA LEU A 164 10.07 -8.50 25.52
C LEU A 164 9.57 -8.92 26.90
N ALA A 165 8.27 -9.18 27.06
CA ALA A 165 7.70 -9.67 28.31
C ALA A 165 8.27 -11.04 28.72
N GLU A 166 8.50 -11.92 27.75
CA GLU A 166 9.09 -13.24 27.99
C GLU A 166 10.56 -13.16 28.39
N GLU A 167 11.38 -12.41 27.65
CA GLU A 167 12.83 -12.37 27.87
C GLU A 167 13.25 -11.55 29.09
N LEU A 168 12.50 -10.49 29.39
CA LEU A 168 12.80 -9.63 30.54
C LEU A 168 12.10 -10.07 31.82
N GLY A 169 11.07 -10.93 31.71
CA GLY A 169 10.27 -11.40 32.84
C GLY A 169 9.80 -10.26 33.74
N ILE A 170 10.19 -10.31 35.03
CA ILE A 170 9.79 -9.32 36.05
C ILE A 170 10.27 -7.90 35.70
N ALA A 171 11.35 -7.75 34.93
CA ALA A 171 11.84 -6.44 34.52
C ALA A 171 10.92 -5.74 33.49
N PHE A 172 10.04 -6.48 32.80
CA PHE A 172 8.99 -5.93 31.94
C PHE A 172 7.67 -5.78 32.71
N ASN A 173 7.71 -4.93 33.73
CA ASN A 173 6.57 -4.65 34.61
C ASN A 173 5.42 -3.92 33.88
N ALA A 174 4.32 -3.64 34.59
CA ALA A 174 3.13 -2.98 34.01
C ALA A 174 3.44 -1.60 33.39
N GLU A 175 4.38 -0.87 33.99
CA GLU A 175 4.82 0.43 33.52
C GLU A 175 5.60 0.32 32.19
N ALA A 176 6.56 -0.60 32.12
CA ALA A 176 7.27 -0.94 30.89
C ALA A 176 6.31 -1.35 29.77
N ARG A 177 5.36 -2.24 30.09
CA ARG A 177 4.34 -2.66 29.14
C ARG A 177 3.53 -1.50 28.60
N GLN A 178 3.10 -0.58 29.46
CA GLN A 178 2.31 0.58 29.05
C GLN A 178 3.13 1.56 28.19
N ALA A 179 4.40 1.81 28.56
CA ALA A 179 5.31 2.65 27.79
C ALA A 179 5.51 2.10 26.37
N TRP A 180 5.75 0.80 26.21
CA TRP A 180 5.89 0.16 24.91
C TRP A 180 4.60 0.23 24.07
N LYS A 181 3.42 0.05 24.68
CA LYS A 181 2.14 0.25 23.98
C LYS A 181 1.97 1.68 23.48
N ASN A 182 2.33 2.67 24.30
CA ASN A 182 2.28 4.07 23.91
C ASN A 182 3.28 4.37 22.78
N GLY A 183 4.51 3.83 22.88
CA GLY A 183 5.53 3.96 21.85
C GLY A 183 5.12 3.33 20.52
N MET A 184 4.53 2.13 20.53
CA MET A 184 4.01 1.49 19.33
C MET A 184 2.84 2.28 18.71
N ARG A 185 1.93 2.82 19.54
CA ARG A 185 0.85 3.69 19.06
C ARG A 185 1.39 4.95 18.39
N ALA A 186 2.37 5.61 19.01
CA ALA A 186 3.02 6.79 18.45
C ALA A 186 3.76 6.49 17.14
N LEU A 187 4.48 5.35 17.08
CA LEU A 187 5.14 4.86 15.87
C LEU A 187 4.14 4.66 14.74
N VAL A 188 3.07 3.89 14.97
CA VAL A 188 2.03 3.58 13.98
C VAL A 188 1.33 4.84 13.50
N ALA A 189 0.94 5.74 14.42
CA ALA A 189 0.31 7.01 14.06
C ALA A 189 1.23 7.89 13.20
N GLY A 190 2.53 7.90 13.51
CA GLY A 190 3.53 8.66 12.78
C GLY A 190 3.80 8.09 11.38
N ILE A 191 4.08 6.79 11.25
CA ILE A 191 4.40 6.17 9.97
C ILE A 191 3.21 6.15 9.02
N SER A 192 1.98 6.07 9.54
CA SER A 192 0.75 6.03 8.73
C SER A 192 0.59 7.26 7.84
N LYS A 193 1.24 8.38 8.17
CA LYS A 193 1.28 9.58 7.33
C LYS A 193 2.08 9.40 6.04
N ASN A 194 3.00 8.44 6.02
CA ASN A 194 3.95 8.20 4.92
C ASN A 194 3.77 6.82 4.26
N LEU A 195 2.98 5.92 4.87
CA LEU A 195 2.60 4.64 4.27
C LEU A 195 1.37 4.82 3.38
N LYS A 196 1.18 3.90 2.43
CA LYS A 196 -0.12 3.80 1.75
C LYS A 196 -1.18 3.49 2.80
N LYS A 197 -2.29 4.23 2.79
CA LYS A 197 -3.45 3.86 3.61
C LYS A 197 -3.94 2.48 3.17
N ALA A 198 -4.57 1.74 4.07
CA ALA A 198 -5.13 0.42 3.75
C ALA A 198 -6.09 0.49 2.54
N GLU A 199 -6.81 1.60 2.38
CA GLU A 199 -7.69 1.88 1.25
C GLU A 199 -6.97 2.02 -0.11
N ASP A 200 -5.67 2.28 -0.13
CA ASP A 200 -4.86 2.43 -1.34
C ASP A 200 -4.08 1.15 -1.71
N LEU A 201 -4.32 0.05 -0.98
CA LEU A 201 -3.69 -1.24 -1.22
C LEU A 201 -4.53 -2.06 -2.19
N ALA A 202 -3.91 -2.45 -3.29
CA ALA A 202 -4.56 -3.32 -4.26
C ALA A 202 -4.65 -4.74 -3.70
N ASP A 203 -5.84 -5.33 -3.73
CA ASP A 203 -6.02 -6.74 -3.42
C ASP A 203 -5.17 -7.59 -4.38
N PRO A 204 -4.42 -8.60 -3.88
CA PRO A 204 -3.52 -9.38 -4.73
C PRO A 204 -4.23 -10.12 -5.88
N GLN A 205 -5.53 -10.42 -5.76
CA GLN A 205 -6.27 -11.19 -6.73
C GLN A 205 -7.08 -10.30 -7.68
N THR A 206 -7.84 -9.33 -7.14
CA THR A 206 -8.65 -8.43 -7.97
C THR A 206 -7.83 -7.28 -8.56
N LYS A 207 -6.69 -6.94 -7.95
CA LYS A 207 -5.85 -5.77 -8.24
C LYS A 207 -6.54 -4.42 -7.97
N LEU A 208 -7.71 -4.43 -7.34
CA LEU A 208 -8.46 -3.23 -6.96
C LEU A 208 -8.10 -2.79 -5.55
N THR A 209 -8.02 -1.48 -5.33
CA THR A 209 -7.93 -0.93 -3.97
C THR A 209 -9.34 -0.66 -3.41
N PRO A 210 -9.54 -0.71 -2.07
CA PRO A 210 -10.81 -0.32 -1.46
C PRO A 210 -11.25 1.11 -1.82
N HIS A 211 -10.30 2.04 -1.94
CA HIS A 211 -10.56 3.41 -2.39
C HIS A 211 -11.15 3.45 -3.81
N GLN A 212 -10.54 2.71 -4.76
CA GLN A 212 -11.08 2.61 -6.12
C GLN A 212 -12.48 2.00 -6.16
N ILE A 213 -12.74 0.98 -5.34
CA ILE A 213 -14.06 0.34 -5.23
C ILE A 213 -15.09 1.36 -4.75
N HIS A 214 -14.78 2.04 -3.64
CA HIS A 214 -15.66 3.04 -3.05
C HIS A 214 -15.96 4.19 -4.02
N ASP A 215 -14.96 4.73 -4.71
CA ASP A 215 -15.16 5.84 -5.65
C ASP A 215 -16.06 5.45 -6.82
N VAL A 216 -15.83 4.26 -7.40
CA VAL A 216 -16.64 3.76 -8.51
C VAL A 216 -18.07 3.48 -8.06
N GLN A 217 -18.27 2.81 -6.92
CA GLN A 217 -19.63 2.53 -6.42
C GLN A 217 -20.39 3.81 -6.10
N ARG A 218 -19.76 4.76 -5.39
CA ARG A 218 -20.35 6.05 -5.03
C ARG A 218 -20.72 6.89 -6.24
N SER A 219 -19.80 7.02 -7.21
CA SER A 219 -20.06 7.83 -8.41
C SER A 219 -21.02 7.15 -9.39
N TRP A 220 -21.04 5.81 -9.45
CA TRP A 220 -22.04 5.05 -10.21
C TRP A 220 -23.45 5.26 -9.64
N GLU A 221 -23.63 5.19 -8.32
CA GLU A 221 -24.94 5.37 -7.69
C GLU A 221 -25.58 6.71 -8.06
N ASN A 222 -24.78 7.78 -8.15
CA ASN A 222 -25.24 9.12 -8.54
C ASN A 222 -25.83 9.18 -9.96
N ILE A 223 -25.38 8.31 -10.87
CA ILE A 223 -25.81 8.30 -12.28
C ILE A 223 -26.66 7.08 -12.64
N ARG A 224 -26.83 6.14 -11.70
CA ARG A 224 -27.45 4.83 -11.89
C ARG A 224 -28.86 4.90 -12.46
N ALA A 225 -29.62 5.95 -12.12
CA ALA A 225 -30.95 6.20 -12.66
C ALA A 225 -30.94 6.43 -14.19
N ASN A 226 -29.84 6.96 -14.72
CA ASN A 226 -29.66 7.29 -16.15
C ASN A 226 -28.83 6.26 -16.92
N ARG A 227 -28.52 5.11 -16.31
CA ARG A 227 -27.61 4.10 -16.87
C ARG A 227 -28.02 3.60 -18.26
N ASN A 228 -29.32 3.45 -18.54
CA ASN A 228 -29.80 3.00 -19.85
C ASN A 228 -29.49 4.04 -20.93
N SER A 229 -29.74 5.32 -20.65
CA SER A 229 -29.42 6.43 -21.56
C SER A 229 -27.93 6.51 -21.82
N LEU A 230 -27.10 6.33 -20.79
CA LEU A 230 -25.64 6.28 -20.91
C LEU A 230 -25.19 5.12 -21.80
N VAL A 231 -25.67 3.89 -21.55
CA VAL A 231 -25.32 2.70 -22.36
C VAL A 231 -25.83 2.82 -23.79
N SER A 232 -27.01 3.40 -24.00
CA SER A 232 -27.56 3.68 -25.33
C SER A 232 -26.64 4.64 -26.10
N ALA A 233 -26.23 5.75 -25.48
CA ALA A 233 -25.29 6.70 -26.08
C ALA A 233 -23.93 6.06 -26.42
N ILE A 234 -23.41 5.20 -25.54
CA ILE A 234 -22.19 4.42 -25.81
C ILE A 234 -22.38 3.53 -27.03
N PHE A 235 -23.47 2.77 -27.13
CA PHE A 235 -23.71 1.90 -28.28
C PHE A 235 -23.85 2.68 -29.59
N VAL A 236 -24.60 3.79 -29.59
CA VAL A 236 -24.75 4.65 -30.77
C VAL A 236 -23.39 5.15 -31.24
N LYS A 237 -22.55 5.66 -30.32
CA LYS A 237 -21.21 6.15 -30.65
C LYS A 237 -20.29 5.00 -31.12
N LEU A 238 -20.32 3.85 -30.44
CA LEU A 238 -19.56 2.66 -30.80
C LEU A 238 -19.92 2.15 -32.20
N PHE A 239 -21.19 2.12 -32.58
CA PHE A 239 -21.61 1.68 -33.91
C PHE A 239 -21.30 2.70 -35.00
N LYS A 240 -21.29 4.00 -34.68
CA LYS A 240 -20.81 5.04 -35.62
C LYS A 240 -19.30 4.93 -35.86
N GLU A 241 -18.52 4.73 -34.79
CA GLU A 241 -17.06 4.61 -34.87
C GLU A 241 -16.64 3.26 -35.47
N THR A 242 -17.35 2.18 -35.16
CA THR A 242 -17.04 0.82 -35.59
C THR A 242 -18.30 0.07 -36.07
N PRO A 243 -18.80 0.33 -37.29
CA PRO A 243 -20.07 -0.24 -37.79
C PRO A 243 -20.14 -1.77 -37.78
N ARG A 244 -19.00 -2.46 -37.94
CA ARG A 244 -18.93 -3.92 -37.85
C ARG A 244 -19.39 -4.48 -36.50
N VAL A 245 -19.27 -3.72 -35.39
CA VAL A 245 -19.69 -4.19 -34.06
C VAL A 245 -21.20 -4.42 -34.02
N GLN A 246 -21.99 -3.59 -34.71
CA GLN A 246 -23.46 -3.74 -34.76
C GLN A 246 -23.87 -5.09 -35.37
N LYS A 247 -23.05 -5.67 -36.25
CA LYS A 247 -23.34 -6.95 -36.91
C LYS A 247 -23.35 -8.14 -35.94
N HIS A 248 -22.77 -8.02 -34.74
CA HIS A 248 -22.89 -9.05 -33.69
C HIS A 248 -24.30 -9.12 -33.09
N PHE A 249 -25.16 -8.13 -33.35
CA PHE A 249 -26.51 -8.04 -32.79
C PHE A 249 -27.57 -8.33 -33.86
N ALA A 250 -27.75 -9.61 -34.21
CA ALA A 250 -28.58 -10.05 -35.33
C ALA A 250 -29.98 -9.39 -35.41
N LYS A 251 -30.63 -9.15 -34.27
CA LYS A 251 -31.99 -8.57 -34.19
C LYS A 251 -32.09 -7.13 -34.68
N PHE A 252 -30.99 -6.38 -34.64
CA PHE A 252 -30.95 -4.99 -35.09
C PHE A 252 -29.71 -4.68 -35.94
N ALA A 253 -29.09 -5.72 -36.53
CA ALA A 253 -27.86 -5.61 -37.31
C ALA A 253 -28.00 -4.74 -38.57
N ASN A 254 -29.23 -4.54 -39.06
CA ASN A 254 -29.55 -3.79 -40.28
C ASN A 254 -30.42 -2.55 -40.00
N VAL A 255 -30.64 -2.20 -38.74
CA VAL A 255 -31.33 -0.95 -38.37
C VAL A 255 -30.34 0.21 -38.49
N ALA A 256 -30.74 1.33 -39.08
CA ALA A 256 -29.90 2.52 -39.13
C ALA A 256 -29.54 2.99 -37.71
N VAL A 257 -28.28 3.35 -37.47
CA VAL A 257 -27.79 3.68 -36.11
C VAL A 257 -28.60 4.81 -35.46
N ASP A 258 -28.99 5.82 -36.23
CA ASP A 258 -29.80 6.94 -35.74
C ASP A 258 -31.26 6.57 -35.44
N SER A 259 -31.71 5.39 -35.88
CA SER A 259 -33.04 4.83 -35.61
C SER A 259 -33.02 3.72 -34.57
N LEU A 260 -31.89 3.46 -33.92
CA LEU A 260 -31.79 2.48 -32.83
C LEU A 260 -32.55 2.93 -31.57
N PRO A 261 -32.47 4.20 -31.11
CA PRO A 261 -33.29 4.65 -30.00
C PRO A 261 -34.78 4.45 -30.29
N GLY A 262 -35.47 3.72 -29.42
CA GLY A 262 -36.87 3.34 -29.60
C GLY A 262 -37.11 2.02 -30.34
N ASN A 263 -36.06 1.35 -30.84
CA ASN A 263 -36.17 -0.04 -31.31
C ASN A 263 -36.25 -1.01 -30.12
N ALA A 264 -37.31 -1.82 -30.05
CA ALA A 264 -37.59 -2.66 -28.87
C ALA A 264 -36.52 -3.72 -28.58
N ASP A 265 -35.87 -4.29 -29.59
CA ASP A 265 -34.80 -5.29 -29.37
C ASP A 265 -33.48 -4.62 -28.94
N TYR A 266 -33.21 -3.42 -29.47
CA TYR A 266 -32.08 -2.59 -29.04
C TYR A 266 -32.22 -2.14 -27.58
N GLU A 267 -33.38 -1.60 -27.20
CA GLU A 267 -33.61 -1.13 -25.81
C GLU A 267 -33.50 -2.27 -24.79
N LYS A 268 -33.95 -3.48 -25.15
CA LYS A 268 -33.71 -4.69 -24.34
C LYS A 268 -32.22 -4.98 -24.18
N GLN A 269 -31.43 -4.87 -25.24
CA GLN A 269 -29.99 -5.09 -25.18
C GLN A 269 -29.28 -4.01 -24.34
N VAL A 270 -29.69 -2.75 -24.46
CA VAL A 270 -29.22 -1.64 -23.61
C VAL A 270 -29.47 -1.95 -22.14
N ALA A 271 -30.69 -2.34 -21.78
CA ALA A 271 -31.04 -2.70 -20.40
C ALA A 271 -30.18 -3.87 -19.87
N LEU A 272 -30.00 -4.93 -20.67
CA LEU A 272 -29.16 -6.08 -20.27
C LEU A 272 -27.70 -5.69 -19.99
N VAL A 273 -27.13 -4.78 -20.78
CA VAL A 273 -25.76 -4.31 -20.56
C VAL A 273 -25.68 -3.39 -19.36
N ALA A 274 -26.65 -2.50 -19.20
CA ALA A 274 -26.72 -1.60 -18.05
C ALA A 274 -26.88 -2.36 -16.73
N ASP A 275 -27.74 -3.37 -16.68
CA ASP A 275 -27.94 -4.21 -15.50
C ASP A 275 -26.71 -5.09 -15.21
N ARG A 276 -25.99 -5.53 -16.26
CA ARG A 276 -24.72 -6.24 -16.08
C ARG A 276 -23.63 -5.35 -15.49
N LEU A 277 -23.49 -4.11 -15.96
CA LEU A 277 -22.58 -3.13 -15.38
C LEU A 277 -22.93 -2.88 -13.90
N ASP A 278 -24.22 -2.65 -13.61
CA ASP A 278 -24.72 -2.45 -12.25
C ASP A 278 -24.40 -3.62 -11.32
N THR A 279 -24.59 -4.86 -11.80
CA THR A 279 -24.28 -6.09 -11.08
C THR A 279 -22.78 -6.20 -10.78
N ILE A 280 -21.92 -5.89 -11.75
CA ILE A 280 -20.46 -5.96 -11.57
C ILE A 280 -20.00 -4.93 -10.55
N ILE A 281 -20.47 -3.68 -10.67
CA ILE A 281 -20.09 -2.56 -9.79
C ILE A 281 -20.57 -2.82 -8.35
N SER A 282 -21.81 -3.29 -8.20
CA SER A 282 -22.37 -3.59 -6.88
C SER A 282 -21.63 -4.72 -6.16
N ALA A 283 -20.99 -5.63 -6.90
CA ALA A 283 -20.26 -6.77 -6.36
C ALA A 283 -18.75 -6.50 -6.15
N MET A 284 -18.25 -5.28 -6.36
CA MET A 284 -16.81 -4.99 -6.35
C MET A 284 -16.13 -5.19 -5.00
N ASP A 285 -16.87 -5.06 -3.90
CA ASP A 285 -16.43 -5.31 -2.52
C ASP A 285 -16.48 -6.80 -2.13
N ASP A 286 -17.25 -7.62 -2.85
CA ASP A 286 -17.24 -9.09 -2.74
C ASP A 286 -16.31 -9.70 -3.80
N LYS A 287 -15.11 -10.08 -3.36
CA LYS A 287 -14.09 -10.70 -4.21
C LYS A 287 -14.60 -11.89 -5.03
N LEU A 288 -15.38 -12.78 -4.42
CA LEU A 288 -15.84 -14.00 -5.09
C LEU A 288 -16.87 -13.67 -6.15
N GLN A 289 -17.81 -12.78 -5.84
CA GLN A 289 -18.82 -12.34 -6.80
C GLN A 289 -18.21 -11.52 -7.94
N LEU A 290 -17.28 -10.61 -7.66
CA LEU A 290 -16.60 -9.83 -8.69
C LEU A 290 -15.88 -10.73 -9.69
N LEU A 291 -15.05 -11.66 -9.20
CA LEU A 291 -14.30 -12.58 -10.04
C LEU A 291 -15.23 -13.54 -10.81
N GLY A 292 -16.31 -13.98 -10.18
CA GLY A 292 -17.37 -14.76 -10.83
C GLY A 292 -18.01 -14.00 -12.00
N ASN A 293 -18.34 -12.72 -11.81
CA ASN A 293 -18.91 -11.87 -12.85
C ASN A 293 -17.94 -11.61 -14.00
N ILE A 294 -16.65 -11.34 -13.71
CA ILE A 294 -15.61 -11.17 -14.73
C ILE A 294 -15.45 -12.45 -15.57
N ASN A 295 -15.42 -13.62 -14.91
CA ASN A 295 -15.33 -14.90 -15.61
C ASN A 295 -16.57 -15.17 -16.45
N TYR A 296 -17.76 -14.89 -15.95
CA TYR A 296 -19.00 -14.98 -16.72
C TYR A 296 -18.92 -14.13 -18.00
N MET A 297 -18.48 -12.88 -17.87
CA MET A 297 -18.30 -11.99 -19.02
C MET A 297 -17.26 -12.54 -20.00
N ARG A 298 -16.11 -13.03 -19.52
CA ARG A 298 -15.09 -13.67 -20.35
C ARG A 298 -15.66 -14.83 -21.16
N TYR A 299 -16.25 -15.82 -20.50
CA TYR A 299 -16.70 -17.06 -21.15
C TYR A 299 -17.86 -16.82 -22.11
N THR A 300 -18.79 -15.94 -21.76
CA THR A 300 -19.94 -15.67 -22.63
C THR A 300 -19.59 -14.83 -23.85
N HIS A 301 -18.43 -14.17 -23.90
CA HIS A 301 -18.01 -13.34 -25.04
C HIS A 301 -16.90 -13.98 -25.90
N GLN A 302 -16.42 -15.17 -25.49
CA GLN A 302 -15.60 -16.07 -26.31
C GLN A 302 -16.42 -16.68 -27.47
N PRO A 303 -15.81 -17.46 -28.39
CA PRO A 303 -16.55 -18.19 -29.41
C PRO A 303 -17.76 -18.94 -28.83
N PRO A 304 -18.95 -18.83 -29.45
CA PRO A 304 -19.17 -18.37 -30.83
C PRO A 304 -19.35 -16.85 -31.00
N ARG A 305 -19.46 -16.04 -29.94
CA ARG A 305 -19.62 -14.57 -30.08
C ARG A 305 -18.34 -13.90 -30.59
N ALA A 306 -17.20 -14.39 -30.11
CA ALA A 306 -15.87 -13.98 -30.51
C ALA A 306 -15.68 -12.45 -30.55
N ILE A 307 -16.10 -11.78 -29.47
CA ILE A 307 -15.98 -10.32 -29.36
C ILE A 307 -14.50 -9.97 -29.18
N PRO A 308 -13.90 -9.12 -30.04
CA PRO A 308 -12.49 -8.80 -29.95
C PRO A 308 -12.22 -7.89 -28.75
N ARG A 309 -11.01 -7.99 -28.18
CA ARG A 309 -10.55 -7.16 -27.07
C ARG A 309 -10.79 -5.66 -27.30
N GLN A 310 -10.49 -5.20 -28.52
CA GLN A 310 -10.67 -3.80 -28.92
C GLN A 310 -12.09 -3.28 -28.65
N THR A 311 -13.13 -4.11 -28.85
CA THR A 311 -14.51 -3.69 -28.59
C THR A 311 -14.77 -3.41 -27.10
N PHE A 312 -14.14 -4.16 -26.19
CA PHE A 312 -14.21 -3.88 -24.76
C PHE A 312 -13.43 -2.61 -24.39
N GLU A 313 -12.28 -2.37 -25.03
CA GLU A 313 -11.47 -1.16 -24.83
C GLU A 313 -12.20 0.09 -25.34
N ASP A 314 -12.84 0.00 -26.50
CA ASP A 314 -13.67 1.07 -27.06
C ASP A 314 -14.88 1.36 -26.15
N PHE A 315 -15.56 0.32 -25.67
CA PHE A 315 -16.65 0.48 -24.72
C PHE A 315 -16.17 1.15 -23.42
N ALA A 316 -15.04 0.72 -22.86
CA ALA A 316 -14.48 1.31 -21.64
C ALA A 316 -14.13 2.79 -21.83
N ARG A 317 -13.51 3.15 -22.97
CA ARG A 317 -13.23 4.56 -23.30
C ARG A 317 -14.51 5.38 -23.41
N LEU A 318 -15.53 4.86 -24.11
CA LEU A 318 -16.80 5.56 -24.27
C LEU A 318 -17.59 5.68 -22.96
N LEU A 319 -17.43 4.73 -22.05
CA LEU A 319 -17.95 4.83 -20.70
C LEU A 319 -17.27 5.99 -19.94
N ILE A 320 -15.93 6.10 -20.00
CA ILE A 320 -15.19 7.24 -19.42
C ILE A 320 -15.68 8.58 -19.99
N ASP A 321 -15.89 8.69 -21.31
CA ASP A 321 -16.45 9.90 -21.93
C ASP A 321 -17.83 10.24 -21.34
N GLY A 322 -18.70 9.25 -21.20
CA GLY A 322 -20.06 9.43 -20.66
C GLY A 322 -20.09 9.76 -19.17
N LEU A 323 -19.19 9.17 -18.38
CA LEU A 323 -19.00 9.51 -16.96
C LEU A 323 -18.52 10.96 -16.80
N THR A 324 -17.59 11.40 -17.65
CA THR A 324 -17.10 12.78 -17.68
C THR A 324 -18.23 13.76 -17.99
N ALA A 325 -19.04 13.46 -19.02
CA ALA A 325 -20.20 14.27 -19.38
C ALA A 325 -21.28 14.32 -18.29
N SER A 326 -21.32 13.29 -17.43
CA SER A 326 -22.25 13.21 -16.29
C SER A 326 -21.72 13.90 -15.02
N GLY A 327 -20.53 14.51 -15.07
CA GLY A 327 -19.97 15.29 -13.96
C GLY A 327 -19.25 14.49 -12.88
N VAL A 328 -18.79 13.27 -13.18
CA VAL A 328 -17.92 12.51 -12.26
C VAL A 328 -16.60 13.27 -12.04
N SER A 329 -16.14 13.36 -10.79
CA SER A 329 -14.96 14.15 -10.40
C SER A 329 -13.67 13.57 -11.00
N GLY A 330 -12.62 14.40 -11.09
CA GLY A 330 -11.31 13.96 -11.58
C GLY A 330 -10.70 12.83 -10.76
N ASP A 331 -10.84 12.89 -9.43
CA ASP A 331 -10.33 11.86 -8.52
C ASP A 331 -11.08 10.53 -8.72
N ASP A 332 -12.41 10.57 -8.77
CA ASP A 332 -13.22 9.37 -9.03
C ASP A 332 -12.91 8.80 -10.44
N MET A 333 -12.60 9.66 -11.42
CA MET A 333 -12.29 9.27 -12.79
C MET A 333 -11.02 8.43 -12.90
N ASP A 334 -10.00 8.70 -12.07
CA ASP A 334 -8.79 7.88 -12.05
C ASP A 334 -9.04 6.48 -11.47
N SER A 335 -9.91 6.39 -10.46
CA SER A 335 -10.43 5.13 -9.95
C SER A 335 -11.19 4.34 -11.03
N TRP A 336 -12.06 5.00 -11.81
CA TRP A 336 -12.75 4.38 -12.95
C TRP A 336 -11.80 3.83 -14.02
N LYS A 337 -10.77 4.58 -14.42
CA LYS A 337 -9.77 4.11 -15.42
C LYS A 337 -9.05 2.86 -14.93
N GLY A 338 -8.66 2.84 -13.65
CA GLY A 338 -8.01 1.67 -13.03
C GLY A 338 -8.93 0.44 -13.03
N VAL A 339 -10.16 0.61 -12.58
CA VAL A 339 -11.18 -0.44 -12.52
C VAL A 339 -11.49 -1.01 -13.91
N LEU A 340 -11.70 -0.14 -14.91
CA LEU A 340 -11.99 -0.58 -16.28
C LEU A 340 -10.80 -1.30 -16.91
N THR A 341 -9.57 -0.89 -16.62
CA THR A 341 -8.37 -1.60 -17.08
C THR A 341 -8.35 -3.04 -16.55
N ILE A 342 -8.63 -3.21 -15.25
CA ILE A 342 -8.71 -4.53 -14.60
C ILE A 342 -9.84 -5.35 -15.20
N PHE A 343 -11.01 -4.75 -15.39
CA PHE A 343 -12.17 -5.40 -15.98
C PHE A 343 -11.88 -5.90 -17.41
N VAL A 344 -11.34 -5.05 -18.29
CA VAL A 344 -10.98 -5.42 -19.67
C VAL A 344 -9.93 -6.54 -19.68
N ASN A 345 -8.90 -6.46 -18.83
CA ASN A 345 -7.89 -7.51 -18.70
C ASN A 345 -8.49 -8.82 -18.19
N GLY A 346 -9.49 -8.74 -17.32
CA GLY A 346 -10.26 -9.87 -16.84
C GLY A 346 -11.12 -10.50 -17.94
N VAL A 347 -11.92 -9.72 -18.66
CA VAL A 347 -12.86 -10.23 -19.66
C VAL A 347 -12.16 -10.71 -20.93
N SER A 348 -11.11 -10.03 -21.36
CA SER A 348 -10.35 -10.36 -22.57
C SER A 348 -8.85 -10.24 -22.33
N PRO A 349 -8.20 -11.22 -21.68
CA PRO A 349 -6.75 -11.19 -21.40
C PRO A 349 -5.93 -10.94 -22.67
N LYS A 350 -4.79 -10.25 -22.52
CA LYS A 350 -3.81 -10.12 -23.63
C LYS A 350 -3.24 -11.52 -23.92
N GLN A 351 -3.14 -11.85 -25.21
CA GLN A 351 -2.50 -13.09 -25.67
C GLN A 351 -0.99 -12.99 -25.58
#